data_AF-A0A183ENC0-F1
#
_entry.id   AF-A0A183ENC0-F1
#
_cell.length_a   1.000
_cell.length_b   1.000
_cell.length_c   1.000
_cell.angle_alpha   90.00
_cell.angle_beta   90.00
_cell.angle_gamma   90.00
#
_symmetry.space_group_name_H-M   'P 1'
#
loop_
_entity.id
_entity.type
_entity.pdbx_description
1 polymer ?
#
loop_
_entity_poly.entity_id
_entity_poly.type
_entity_poly.pdbx_seq_one_letter_code
_entity_poly.pdbx_strand_id
1 'polypeptide(L)'
;LQAKSLNFFLPVIDAVQAEETYEGATVIEPIRGFYNVPIATLDFASLYPSIMIAHNICYTTLLQGPSSTNNCMVLNGRQLALKISANSVYGFTGASVGKLPCLEISQSVTAFGRQMIDFTKNTVEEIYKKGYLDGKCPCDAQVYSPFLLITKKRYAGLYFTRPEKHDKIDCKGLETVRRDNCPLVSKVLSTCLEKMLLEGDATSALEHAKKVISDLLCNRIDISELIITKELTRSSNVSISSISFHQKII
;
A
#
# COMPACT_ATOMS: atom_id res chain seq x y z
N LEU A 1 5.90 23.53 -18.20
CA LEU A 1 5.89 24.87 -17.57
C LEU A 1 7.22 25.22 -16.89
N GLN A 2 7.87 24.30 -16.14
CA GLN A 2 9.19 24.56 -15.51
C GLN A 2 10.41 24.50 -16.45
N ALA A 3 10.46 23.56 -17.41
CA ALA A 3 11.59 23.49 -18.36
C ALA A 3 11.71 24.76 -19.22
N LYS A 4 10.58 25.29 -19.69
CA LYS A 4 10.50 26.56 -20.45
C LYS A 4 10.99 27.76 -19.65
N SER A 5 10.69 27.84 -18.34
CA SER A 5 11.16 28.95 -17.50
C SER A 5 12.64 28.87 -17.16
N LEU A 6 13.25 27.69 -17.27
CA LEU A 6 14.67 27.44 -17.02
C LEU A 6 15.48 27.30 -18.32
N ASN A 7 14.84 27.56 -19.47
CA ASN A 7 15.44 27.43 -20.79
C ASN A 7 16.04 26.04 -21.09
N PHE A 8 15.42 24.99 -20.55
CA PHE A 8 15.76 23.60 -20.85
C PHE A 8 14.90 23.02 -21.97
N PHE A 9 15.52 22.19 -22.80
CA PHE A 9 14.86 21.38 -23.82
C PHE A 9 14.74 19.93 -23.33
N LEU A 10 13.61 19.29 -23.61
CA LEU A 10 13.40 17.88 -23.30
C LEU A 10 13.84 17.03 -24.49
N PRO A 11 14.70 16.02 -24.30
CA PRO A 11 15.04 15.09 -25.37
C PRO A 11 13.83 14.21 -25.71
N VAL A 12 13.73 13.81 -26.97
CA VAL A 12 12.82 12.74 -27.37
C VAL A 12 13.63 11.46 -27.31
N ILE A 13 13.30 10.60 -26.33
CA ILE A 13 13.93 9.29 -26.17
C ILE A 13 12.90 8.26 -26.62
N ASP A 14 13.27 7.46 -27.61
CA ASP A 14 12.46 6.32 -27.99
C ASP A 14 12.53 5.29 -26.86
N ALA A 15 11.36 4.96 -26.30
CA ALA A 15 11.26 3.99 -25.22
C ALA A 15 11.63 2.60 -25.76
N VAL A 16 12.86 2.17 -25.51
CA VAL A 16 13.23 0.77 -25.64
C VAL A 16 12.49 0.03 -24.52
N GLN A 17 11.73 -1.01 -24.86
CA GLN A 17 11.14 -1.89 -23.85
C GLN A 17 12.28 -2.50 -23.03
N ALA A 18 12.51 -1.95 -21.83
CA ALA A 18 13.38 -2.58 -20.86
C ALA A 18 12.70 -3.90 -20.42
N GLU A 19 13.31 -5.03 -20.76
CA GLU A 19 12.85 -6.36 -20.33
C GLU A 19 12.99 -6.57 -18.82
N GLU A 20 13.89 -5.82 -18.17
CA GLU A 20 14.18 -5.97 -16.74
C GLU A 20 13.36 -5.01 -15.86
N THR A 21 12.57 -5.61 -14.96
CA THR A 21 11.95 -4.89 -13.84
C THR A 21 12.98 -4.61 -12.75
N TYR A 22 13.07 -3.37 -12.27
CA TYR A 22 13.98 -3.00 -11.19
C TYR A 22 13.43 -3.36 -9.80
N GLU A 23 14.30 -3.44 -8.80
CA GLU A 23 13.92 -3.77 -7.43
C GLU A 23 13.10 -2.64 -6.78
N GLY A 24 11.87 -2.98 -6.36
CA GLY A 24 10.93 -2.07 -5.71
C GLY A 24 11.16 -1.90 -4.20
N ALA A 25 10.06 -1.64 -3.49
CA ALA A 25 10.07 -1.49 -2.04
C ALA A 25 10.23 -2.83 -1.32
N THR A 26 10.91 -2.83 -0.17
CA THR A 26 10.93 -3.96 0.75
C THR A 26 9.65 -4.00 1.56
N VAL A 27 9.11 -5.21 1.76
CA VAL A 27 8.01 -5.46 2.70
C VAL A 27 8.50 -6.39 3.79
N ILE A 28 8.59 -5.85 5.01
CA ILE A 28 8.95 -6.62 6.21
C ILE A 28 7.99 -7.80 6.37
N GLU A 29 8.51 -8.97 6.76
CA GLU A 29 7.68 -10.14 6.99
C GLU A 29 6.78 -9.90 8.22
N PRO A 30 5.45 -9.98 8.07
CA PRO A 30 4.54 -9.74 9.18
C PRO A 30 4.58 -10.89 10.18
N ILE A 31 4.63 -10.56 11.47
CA ILE A 31 4.34 -11.53 12.53
C ILE A 31 2.82 -11.65 12.59
N ARG A 32 2.31 -12.80 12.15
CA ARG A 32 0.86 -13.02 12.03
C ARG A 32 0.26 -13.28 13.41
N GLY A 33 -0.95 -12.79 13.62
CA GLY A 33 -1.65 -13.04 14.88
C GLY A 33 -2.75 -12.04 15.18
N PHE A 34 -3.41 -12.30 16.31
CA PHE A 34 -4.35 -11.40 16.92
C PHE A 34 -3.68 -10.70 18.11
N TYR A 35 -3.61 -9.38 18.04
CA TYR A 35 -2.96 -8.53 19.01
C TYR A 35 -4.02 -7.77 19.80
N ASN A 36 -4.18 -8.16 21.07
CA ASN A 36 -5.04 -7.45 22.02
C ASN A 36 -4.28 -6.35 22.79
N VAL A 37 -3.18 -5.86 22.21
CA VAL A 37 -2.38 -4.76 22.74
C VAL A 37 -2.38 -3.64 21.71
N PRO A 38 -2.35 -2.36 22.12
CA PRO A 38 -2.31 -1.25 21.18
C PRO A 38 -1.05 -1.31 20.30
N ILE A 39 -1.24 -1.26 18.98
CA ILE A 39 -0.17 -1.22 17.99
C ILE A 39 -0.13 0.18 17.39
N ALA A 40 0.93 0.93 17.69
CA ALA A 40 1.16 2.23 17.08
C ALA A 40 1.71 2.06 15.66
N THR A 41 1.21 2.89 14.75
CA THR A 41 1.68 2.94 13.37
C THR A 41 2.41 4.25 13.11
N LEU A 42 3.60 4.12 12.55
CA LEU A 42 4.48 5.21 12.17
C LEU A 42 4.68 5.12 10.67
N ASP A 43 4.40 6.21 9.97
CA ASP A 43 4.54 6.30 8.51
C ASP A 43 5.25 7.59 8.10
N PHE A 44 5.94 7.54 6.98
CA PHE A 44 6.58 8.69 6.38
C PHE A 44 5.59 9.44 5.50
N ALA A 45 5.30 10.69 5.85
CA ALA A 45 4.51 11.56 4.99
C ALA A 45 5.25 11.80 3.66
N SER A 46 4.69 11.27 2.56
CA SER A 46 5.25 11.44 1.20
C SER A 46 6.72 10.97 1.08
N LEU A 47 6.99 9.70 1.41
CA LEU A 47 8.36 9.13 1.43
C LEU A 47 9.17 9.43 0.16
N TYR A 48 8.71 8.99 -1.02
CA TYR A 48 9.48 9.14 -2.26
C TYR A 48 9.70 10.60 -2.69
N PRO A 49 8.67 11.48 -2.68
CA PRO A 49 8.89 12.91 -2.88
C PRO A 49 9.92 13.50 -1.91
N SER A 50 9.86 13.12 -0.64
CA SER A 50 10.78 13.64 0.39
C SER A 50 12.21 13.19 0.13
N ILE A 51 12.43 11.94 -0.29
CA ILE A 51 13.75 11.43 -0.70
C ILE A 51 14.28 12.22 -1.91
N MET A 52 13.45 12.39 -2.96
CA MET A 52 13.87 13.11 -4.17
C MET A 52 14.28 14.54 -3.85
N ILE A 53 13.53 15.23 -2.98
CA ILE A 53 13.84 16.59 -2.55
C ILE A 53 15.10 16.58 -1.67
N ALA A 54 15.18 15.72 -0.65
CA ALA A 54 16.32 15.72 0.29
C ALA A 54 17.66 15.45 -0.41
N HIS A 55 17.66 14.62 -1.45
CA HIS A 55 18.86 14.22 -2.18
C HIS A 55 19.02 14.91 -3.54
N ASN A 56 18.18 15.91 -3.86
CA ASN A 56 18.20 16.65 -5.14
C ASN A 56 18.19 15.71 -6.36
N ILE A 57 17.35 14.68 -6.33
CA ILE A 57 17.26 13.67 -7.39
C ILE A 57 16.37 14.19 -8.52
N CYS A 58 16.97 14.42 -9.69
CA CYS A 58 16.32 14.93 -10.88
C CYS A 58 17.08 14.50 -12.15
N TYR A 59 16.43 14.54 -13.31
CA TYR A 59 17.12 14.33 -14.59
C TYR A 59 18.30 15.29 -14.80
N THR A 60 18.17 16.54 -14.34
CA THR A 60 19.21 17.57 -14.52
C THR A 60 20.37 17.45 -13.54
N THR A 61 20.25 16.61 -12.51
CA THR A 61 21.27 16.42 -11.47
C THR A 61 21.91 15.03 -11.54
N LEU A 62 21.44 14.19 -12.49
CA LEU A 62 22.02 12.89 -12.77
C LEU A 62 23.40 13.05 -13.41
N LEU A 63 24.43 12.55 -12.73
CA LEU A 63 25.80 12.53 -13.25
C LEU A 63 26.06 11.22 -13.99
N GLN A 64 26.52 11.31 -15.24
CA GLN A 64 26.92 10.15 -16.03
C GLN A 64 28.45 10.01 -15.97
N GLY A 65 28.95 9.07 -15.17
CA GLY A 65 30.38 8.71 -15.09
C GLY A 65 31.23 9.60 -14.16
N PRO A 66 32.54 9.28 -14.02
CA PRO A 66 33.44 9.88 -13.01
C PRO A 66 33.98 11.26 -13.40
N SER A 67 33.21 12.10 -14.11
CA SER A 67 33.68 13.41 -14.58
C SER A 67 32.86 14.57 -14.04
N SER A 68 33.60 15.50 -13.42
CA SER A 68 33.30 16.91 -13.12
C SER A 68 32.40 17.26 -11.91
N THR A 69 33.13 17.43 -10.82
CA THR A 69 32.90 18.30 -9.66
C THR A 69 32.40 19.72 -10.04
N ASN A 70 31.50 20.28 -9.22
CA ASN A 70 31.31 21.72 -8.91
C ASN A 70 30.00 22.46 -9.27
N ASN A 71 28.92 21.84 -9.75
CA ASN A 71 27.64 22.57 -9.99
C ASN A 71 26.43 22.11 -9.17
N CYS A 72 26.64 21.37 -8.06
CA CYS A 72 25.55 20.81 -7.26
C CYS A 72 24.77 21.86 -6.44
N MET A 73 25.41 22.97 -6.03
CA MET A 73 24.81 23.96 -5.12
C MET A 73 23.78 24.90 -5.78
N VAL A 74 23.93 25.20 -7.08
CA VAL A 74 23.02 26.12 -7.80
C VAL A 74 21.70 25.45 -8.18
N LEU A 75 21.68 24.12 -8.31
CA LEU A 75 20.50 23.33 -8.68
C LEU A 75 19.58 23.02 -7.47
N ASN A 76 20.11 23.07 -6.24
CA ASN A 76 19.35 22.83 -5.01
C ASN A 76 18.25 23.88 -4.72
N GLY A 77 18.44 25.13 -5.17
CA GLY A 77 17.58 26.26 -4.77
C GLY A 77 16.20 26.33 -5.42
N ARG A 78 15.88 25.48 -6.42
CA ARG A 78 14.66 25.63 -7.25
C ARG A 78 13.75 24.41 -7.35
N GLN A 79 14.05 23.31 -6.67
CA GLN A 79 13.22 22.10 -6.70
C GLN A 79 11.98 22.14 -5.77
N LEU A 80 11.81 23.19 -4.96
CA LEU A 80 10.74 23.29 -3.95
C LEU A 80 9.30 23.29 -4.55
N ALA A 81 9.15 23.35 -5.88
CA ALA A 81 7.87 23.33 -6.56
C ALA A 81 7.36 21.91 -6.98
N LEU A 82 8.05 20.82 -6.62
CA LEU A 82 7.72 19.46 -7.08
C LEU A 82 6.96 18.59 -6.06
N LYS A 83 6.47 19.16 -4.95
CA LYS A 83 5.74 18.40 -3.91
C LYS A 83 4.46 17.71 -4.41
N ILE A 84 3.78 18.29 -5.41
CA ILE A 84 2.50 17.77 -5.93
C ILE A 84 2.68 16.85 -7.14
N SER A 85 3.78 16.98 -7.89
CA SER A 85 4.07 16.17 -9.08
C SER A 85 4.85 14.90 -8.77
N ALA A 86 5.61 14.85 -7.67
CA ALA A 86 6.64 13.84 -7.42
C ALA A 86 6.14 12.38 -7.34
N ASN A 87 4.94 12.12 -6.79
CA ASN A 87 4.37 10.76 -6.78
C ASN A 87 4.11 10.24 -8.21
N SER A 88 3.71 11.13 -9.12
CA SER A 88 3.57 10.84 -10.54
C SER A 88 4.92 10.87 -11.28
N VAL A 89 5.89 11.68 -10.82
CA VAL A 89 7.24 11.77 -11.42
C VAL A 89 8.01 10.47 -11.21
N TYR A 90 8.00 9.87 -10.01
CA TYR A 90 8.61 8.55 -9.79
C TYR A 90 7.94 7.47 -10.66
N GLY A 91 6.61 7.44 -10.70
CA GLY A 91 5.88 6.49 -11.55
C GLY A 91 6.17 6.68 -13.04
N PHE A 92 6.47 7.91 -13.46
CA PHE A 92 6.85 8.27 -14.83
C PHE A 92 8.31 7.92 -15.15
N THR A 93 9.25 8.13 -14.22
CA THR A 93 10.67 7.76 -14.40
C THR A 93 10.85 6.25 -14.47
N GLY A 94 10.06 5.49 -13.71
CA GLY A 94 10.12 4.03 -13.64
C GLY A 94 9.29 3.30 -14.70
N ALA A 95 8.55 4.03 -15.56
CA ALA A 95 7.73 3.40 -16.60
C ALA A 95 8.58 3.05 -17.83
N SER A 96 8.74 1.75 -18.12
CA SER A 96 9.41 1.27 -19.35
C SER A 96 8.66 1.67 -20.63
N VAL A 97 7.37 2.02 -20.51
CA VAL A 97 6.54 2.54 -21.60
C VAL A 97 6.16 3.98 -21.26
N GLY A 98 6.91 4.95 -21.78
CA GLY A 98 6.74 6.36 -21.46
C GLY A 98 7.69 7.25 -22.27
N LYS A 99 7.47 8.58 -22.25
CA LYS A 99 8.24 9.49 -23.11
C LYS A 99 9.61 9.94 -22.57
N LEU A 100 10.02 9.52 -21.38
CA LEU A 100 11.33 9.83 -20.75
C LEU A 100 11.65 8.83 -19.60
N PRO A 101 11.87 7.53 -19.85
CA PRO A 101 12.24 6.60 -18.78
C PRO A 101 13.62 6.95 -18.18
N CYS A 102 13.76 6.84 -16.86
CA CYS A 102 15.03 6.91 -16.15
C CYS A 102 15.00 5.96 -14.95
N LEU A 103 15.55 4.77 -15.15
CA LEU A 103 15.55 3.71 -14.16
C LEU A 103 16.51 4.02 -13.01
N GLU A 104 17.58 4.76 -13.25
CA GLU A 104 18.60 5.12 -12.28
C GLU A 104 18.01 5.97 -11.14
N ILE A 105 17.15 6.94 -11.48
CA ILE A 105 16.40 7.73 -10.51
C ILE A 105 15.48 6.82 -9.68
N SER A 106 14.74 5.94 -10.35
CA SER A 106 13.76 5.08 -9.70
C SER A 106 14.44 4.08 -8.75
N GLN A 107 15.53 3.45 -9.19
CA GLN A 107 16.38 2.56 -8.39
C GLN A 107 17.02 3.26 -7.19
N SER A 108 17.50 4.49 -7.38
CA SER A 108 18.09 5.28 -6.29
C SER A 108 17.04 5.61 -5.22
N VAL A 109 15.85 6.03 -5.64
CA VAL A 109 14.75 6.35 -4.71
C VAL A 109 14.28 5.10 -3.96
N THR A 110 14.14 3.94 -4.62
CA THR A 110 13.75 2.71 -3.92
C THR A 110 14.84 2.22 -2.97
N ALA A 111 16.12 2.34 -3.35
CA ALA A 111 17.25 1.98 -2.48
C ALA A 111 17.28 2.81 -1.19
N PHE A 112 17.15 4.14 -1.29
CA PHE A 112 17.03 5.01 -0.12
C PHE A 112 15.80 4.65 0.71
N GLY A 113 14.66 4.38 0.08
CA GLY A 113 13.45 3.95 0.77
C GLY A 113 13.65 2.68 1.60
N ARG A 114 14.37 1.68 1.05
CA ARG A 114 14.72 0.45 1.78
C ARG A 114 15.60 0.75 3.01
N GLN A 115 16.68 1.52 2.81
CA GLN A 115 17.60 1.91 3.89
C GLN A 115 16.90 2.67 5.02
N MET A 116 15.99 3.59 4.68
CA MET A 116 15.24 4.37 5.68
C MET A 116 14.32 3.50 6.54
N ILE A 117 13.66 2.51 5.94
CA ILE A 117 12.78 1.59 6.68
C ILE A 117 13.60 0.73 7.66
N ASP A 118 14.72 0.17 7.20
CA ASP A 118 15.58 -0.66 8.05
C ASP A 118 16.21 0.15 9.18
N PHE A 119 16.68 1.36 8.88
CA PHE A 119 17.21 2.29 9.89
C PHE A 119 16.15 2.65 10.94
N THR A 120 14.93 2.97 10.51
CA THR A 120 13.81 3.32 11.39
C THR A 120 13.44 2.17 12.30
N LYS A 121 13.33 0.95 11.73
CA LYS A 121 13.05 -0.26 12.50
C LYS A 121 14.08 -0.46 13.61
N ASN A 122 15.36 -0.47 13.26
CA ASN A 122 16.44 -0.71 14.22
C ASN A 122 16.45 0.38 15.30
N THR A 123 16.30 1.65 14.91
CA THR A 123 16.26 2.78 15.84
C THR A 123 15.10 2.67 16.83
N VAL A 124 13.91 2.29 16.36
CA VAL A 124 12.72 2.12 17.23
C VAL A 124 12.93 0.96 18.20
N GLU A 125 13.45 -0.18 17.73
CA GLU A 125 13.73 -1.35 18.57
C GLU A 125 14.85 -1.09 19.60
N GLU A 126 15.84 -0.27 19.27
CA GLU A 126 16.94 0.11 20.16
C GLU A 126 16.52 1.10 21.25
N ILE A 127 15.78 2.15 20.87
CA ILE A 127 15.35 3.22 21.79
C ILE A 127 14.21 2.73 22.68
N TYR A 128 13.17 2.14 22.10
CA TYR A 128 11.94 1.78 22.80
C TYR A 128 11.95 0.31 23.20
N LYS A 129 12.85 -0.03 24.13
CA LYS A 129 12.85 -1.35 24.76
C LYS A 129 11.56 -1.57 25.56
N LYS A 130 11.15 -2.84 25.70
CA LYS A 130 9.91 -3.24 26.37
C LYS A 130 9.77 -2.56 27.74
N GLY A 131 8.69 -1.78 27.93
CA GLY A 131 8.42 -1.04 29.18
C GLY A 131 8.82 0.44 29.18
N TYR A 132 9.48 0.94 28.14
CA TYR A 132 9.97 2.33 28.10
C TYR A 132 8.86 3.39 28.03
N LEU A 133 7.73 3.05 27.43
CA LEU A 133 6.69 4.03 27.11
C LEU A 133 5.65 4.25 28.21
N ASP A 134 5.57 3.42 29.25
CA ASP A 134 4.58 3.54 30.36
C ASP A 134 3.16 3.94 29.89
N GLY A 135 2.70 3.32 28.79
CA GLY A 135 1.38 3.60 28.18
C GLY A 135 1.28 4.90 27.37
N LYS A 136 2.36 5.67 27.20
CA LYS A 136 2.42 6.90 26.40
C LYS A 136 2.82 6.58 24.95
N CYS A 137 2.00 7.00 23.99
CA CYS A 137 2.32 6.91 22.57
C CYS A 137 3.04 8.19 22.13
N PRO A 138 3.98 8.17 21.16
CA PRO A 138 4.47 9.38 20.52
C PRO A 138 3.29 10.21 20.01
N CYS A 139 3.32 11.53 20.25
CA CYS A 139 2.26 12.44 19.82
C CYS A 139 2.02 12.28 18.31
N ASP A 140 0.74 12.20 17.90
CA ASP A 140 0.24 12.03 16.53
C ASP A 140 0.28 10.62 15.92
N ALA A 141 0.74 9.59 16.64
CA ALA A 141 0.72 8.23 16.13
C ALA A 141 -0.71 7.65 16.05
N GLN A 142 -1.04 7.03 14.91
CA GLN A 142 -2.29 6.31 14.72
C GLN A 142 -2.18 4.93 15.36
N VAL A 143 -3.20 4.49 16.08
CA VAL A 143 -3.14 3.26 16.89
C VAL A 143 -4.21 2.26 16.46
N TYR A 144 -3.85 0.98 16.41
CA TYR A 144 -4.78 -0.13 16.27
C TYR A 144 -4.98 -0.87 17.59
N SER A 145 -6.22 -1.08 18.03
CA SER A 145 -6.52 -1.91 19.21
C SER A 145 -7.99 -2.36 19.31
N PRO A 146 -8.32 -3.65 19.16
CA PRO A 146 -7.45 -4.77 18.81
C PRO A 146 -6.99 -4.76 17.34
N PHE A 147 -5.94 -5.52 17.03
CA PHE A 147 -5.33 -5.61 15.70
C PHE A 147 -5.18 -7.07 15.23
N LEU A 148 -5.64 -7.38 14.02
CA LEU A 148 -5.58 -8.70 13.40
C LEU A 148 -4.73 -8.63 12.12
N LEU A 149 -3.58 -9.30 12.16
CA LEU A 149 -2.65 -9.37 11.03
C LEU A 149 -2.63 -10.79 10.44
N ILE A 150 -3.09 -10.92 9.20
CA ILE A 150 -3.24 -12.22 8.52
C ILE A 150 -2.05 -12.51 7.61
N THR A 151 -1.79 -11.62 6.64
CA THR A 151 -0.65 -11.72 5.72
C THR A 151 -0.18 -10.33 5.27
N LYS A 152 0.86 -10.28 4.42
CA LYS A 152 1.34 -9.03 3.81
C LYS A 152 0.17 -8.30 3.15
N LYS A 153 -0.01 -7.03 3.52
CA LYS A 153 -1.10 -6.16 3.03
C LYS A 153 -2.52 -6.69 3.32
N ARG A 154 -2.69 -7.64 4.25
CA ARG A 154 -3.99 -8.17 4.68
C ARG A 154 -4.13 -8.11 6.20
N TYR A 155 -4.87 -7.11 6.68
CA TYR A 155 -5.10 -6.89 8.11
C TYR A 155 -6.42 -6.17 8.37
N ALA A 156 -6.90 -6.28 9.61
CA ALA A 156 -8.00 -5.51 10.13
C ALA A 156 -7.72 -5.05 11.56
N GLY A 157 -8.30 -3.94 11.98
CA GLY A 157 -8.25 -3.51 13.36
C GLY A 157 -9.13 -2.31 13.62
N LEU A 158 -9.41 -2.06 14.90
CA LEU A 158 -10.04 -0.81 15.31
C LEU A 158 -9.00 0.29 15.25
N TYR A 159 -9.30 1.34 14.48
CA TYR A 159 -8.39 2.43 14.22
C TYR A 159 -8.73 3.63 15.12
N PHE A 160 -7.71 4.19 15.77
CA PHE A 160 -7.83 5.30 16.71
C PHE A 160 -6.87 6.43 16.33
N THR A 161 -7.43 7.63 16.15
CA THR A 161 -6.69 8.90 16.20
C THR A 161 -6.71 9.53 17.59
N ARG A 162 -7.70 9.17 18.43
CA ARG A 162 -7.85 9.63 19.81
C ARG A 162 -8.11 8.44 20.73
N PRO A 163 -7.63 8.46 21.98
CA PRO A 163 -7.69 7.30 22.87
C PRO A 163 -9.11 6.95 23.36
N GLU A 164 -10.05 7.90 23.29
CA GLU A 164 -11.38 7.75 23.91
C GLU A 164 -12.34 6.89 23.09
N LYS A 165 -12.26 6.95 21.76
CA LYS A 165 -13.20 6.29 20.84
C LYS A 165 -12.51 5.94 19.54
N HIS A 166 -12.79 4.73 19.04
CA HIS A 166 -12.34 4.32 17.72
C HIS A 166 -13.04 5.14 16.63
N ASP A 167 -12.33 5.44 15.55
CA ASP A 167 -12.89 6.16 14.42
C ASP A 167 -13.62 5.20 13.47
N LYS A 168 -13.04 4.02 13.22
CA LYS A 168 -13.59 2.99 12.32
C LYS A 168 -12.91 1.64 12.48
N ILE A 169 -13.52 0.60 11.91
CA ILE A 169 -12.84 -0.65 11.60
C ILE A 169 -12.09 -0.44 10.28
N ASP A 170 -10.76 -0.45 10.31
CA ASP A 170 -9.97 -0.40 9.08
C ASP A 170 -9.69 -1.81 8.58
N CYS A 171 -10.04 -2.09 7.33
CA CYS A 171 -9.76 -3.36 6.66
C CYS A 171 -8.88 -3.09 5.44
N LYS A 172 -7.69 -3.69 5.39
CA LYS A 172 -6.79 -3.59 4.24
C LYS A 172 -6.61 -4.94 3.58
N GLY A 173 -6.87 -4.99 2.27
CA GLY A 173 -6.63 -6.17 1.42
C GLY A 173 -7.47 -7.41 1.73
N LEU A 174 -8.39 -7.31 2.70
CA LEU A 174 -9.37 -8.35 3.01
C LEU A 174 -10.49 -8.39 1.99
N GLU A 175 -11.17 -9.53 1.92
CA GLU A 175 -12.25 -9.81 0.99
C GLU A 175 -13.43 -8.83 1.16
N THR A 176 -13.58 -8.21 2.33
CA THR A 176 -14.58 -7.16 2.61
C THR A 176 -14.44 -5.91 1.74
N VAL A 177 -13.21 -5.60 1.31
CA VAL A 177 -12.91 -4.39 0.50
C VAL A 177 -12.59 -4.74 -0.95
N ARG A 178 -12.82 -6.00 -1.35
CA ARG A 178 -12.54 -6.53 -2.68
C ARG A 178 -13.82 -6.59 -3.52
N ARG A 179 -13.75 -6.07 -4.75
CA ARG A 179 -14.90 -5.96 -5.67
C ARG A 179 -15.13 -7.23 -6.52
N ASP A 180 -14.16 -8.13 -6.53
CA ASP A 180 -14.17 -9.39 -7.29
C ASP A 180 -14.86 -10.55 -6.56
N ASN A 181 -15.41 -10.30 -5.36
CA ASN A 181 -16.12 -11.27 -4.55
C ASN A 181 -17.63 -10.99 -4.54
N CYS A 182 -18.44 -12.00 -4.22
CA CYS A 182 -19.87 -11.79 -4.07
C CYS A 182 -20.18 -10.94 -2.80
N PRO A 183 -21.27 -10.16 -2.82
CA PRO A 183 -21.69 -9.35 -1.68
C PRO A 183 -21.83 -10.14 -0.38
N LEU A 184 -22.30 -11.39 -0.45
CA LEU A 184 -22.47 -12.26 0.71
C LEU A 184 -21.17 -12.40 1.52
N VAL A 185 -20.05 -12.68 0.86
CA VAL A 185 -18.75 -12.88 1.55
C VAL A 185 -18.33 -11.61 2.28
N SER A 186 -18.47 -10.46 1.63
CA SER A 186 -18.11 -9.16 2.21
C SER A 186 -18.97 -8.85 3.44
N LYS A 187 -20.28 -9.14 3.38
CA LYS A 187 -21.23 -8.92 4.46
C LYS A 187 -20.97 -9.84 5.66
N VAL A 188 -20.75 -11.13 5.40
CA VAL A 188 -20.43 -12.12 6.45
C VAL A 188 -19.12 -11.75 7.15
N LEU A 189 -18.07 -11.45 6.39
CA LEU A 189 -16.78 -11.10 6.97
C LEU A 189 -16.83 -9.79 7.75
N SER A 190 -17.55 -8.77 7.26
CA SER A 190 -17.71 -7.51 7.99
C SER A 190 -18.40 -7.73 9.33
N THR A 191 -19.50 -8.51 9.33
CA THR A 191 -20.23 -8.86 10.55
C THR A 191 -19.38 -9.68 11.51
N CYS A 192 -18.62 -10.66 11.03
CA CYS A 192 -17.71 -11.44 11.86
C CYS A 192 -16.59 -10.57 12.47
N LEU A 193 -16.02 -9.65 11.69
CA LEU A 193 -14.99 -8.73 12.18
C LEU A 193 -15.54 -7.75 13.22
N GLU A 194 -16.75 -7.22 13.02
CA GLU A 194 -17.44 -6.40 14.02
C GLU A 194 -17.59 -7.15 15.34
N LYS A 195 -18.12 -8.37 15.31
CA LYS A 195 -18.28 -9.21 16.51
C LYS A 195 -16.95 -9.53 17.20
N MET A 196 -15.93 -9.84 16.42
CA MET A 196 -14.61 -10.17 16.97
C MET A 196 -13.86 -8.95 17.53
N LEU A 197 -13.90 -7.81 16.83
CA LEU A 197 -13.09 -6.63 17.15
C LEU A 197 -13.80 -5.66 18.11
N LEU A 198 -15.12 -5.49 17.98
CA LEU A 198 -15.90 -4.58 18.84
C LEU A 198 -16.49 -5.28 20.06
N GLU A 199 -17.15 -6.44 19.86
CA GLU A 199 -17.82 -7.17 20.95
C GLU A 199 -16.84 -8.07 21.72
N GLY A 200 -15.71 -8.42 21.12
CA GLY A 200 -14.75 -9.36 21.70
C GLY A 200 -15.27 -10.81 21.74
N ASP A 201 -16.31 -11.12 20.96
CA ASP A 201 -16.97 -12.43 20.97
C ASP A 201 -16.73 -13.20 19.66
N ALA A 202 -15.71 -14.06 19.70
CA ALA A 202 -15.40 -14.97 18.60
C ALA A 202 -16.45 -16.10 18.45
N THR A 203 -17.17 -16.44 19.51
CA THR A 203 -18.18 -17.51 19.50
C THR A 203 -19.41 -17.06 18.74
N SER A 204 -19.89 -15.84 19.00
CA SER A 204 -21.01 -15.25 18.25
C SER A 204 -20.67 -15.06 16.77
N ALA A 205 -19.43 -14.66 16.45
CA ALA A 205 -18.97 -14.59 15.06
C ALA A 205 -19.01 -15.97 14.37
N LEU A 206 -18.55 -17.02 15.06
CA LEU A 206 -18.59 -18.39 14.54
C LEU A 206 -20.02 -18.90 14.34
N GLU A 207 -20.93 -18.62 15.28
CA GLU A 207 -22.34 -18.99 15.17
C GLU A 207 -23.02 -18.28 13.99
N HIS A 208 -22.74 -17.00 13.80
CA HIS A 208 -23.21 -16.24 12.65
C HIS A 208 -22.75 -16.88 11.33
N ALA A 209 -21.45 -17.20 11.22
CA ALA A 209 -20.91 -17.85 10.02
C ALA A 209 -21.57 -19.21 9.76
N LYS A 210 -21.75 -20.04 10.78
CA LYS A 210 -22.45 -21.34 10.68
C LYS A 210 -23.90 -21.17 10.21
N LYS A 211 -24.61 -20.17 10.74
CA LYS A 211 -25.97 -19.86 10.33
C LYS A 211 -26.04 -19.49 8.85
N VAL A 212 -25.14 -18.61 8.38
CA VAL A 212 -25.11 -18.21 6.97
C VAL A 212 -24.77 -19.39 6.06
N ILE A 213 -23.85 -20.27 6.46
CA ILE A 213 -23.56 -21.51 5.72
C ILE A 213 -24.80 -22.40 5.67
N SER A 214 -25.54 -22.55 6.78
CA SER A 214 -26.79 -23.31 6.79
C SER A 214 -27.86 -22.69 5.89
N ASP A 215 -28.00 -21.37 5.89
CA ASP A 215 -28.96 -20.66 5.03
C ASP A 215 -28.60 -20.81 3.55
N LEU A 216 -27.31 -20.79 3.22
CA LEU A 216 -26.82 -21.04 1.87
C LEU A 216 -27.13 -22.47 1.40
N LEU A 217 -26.86 -23.48 2.23
CA LEU A 217 -27.12 -24.89 1.91
C LEU A 217 -28.62 -25.21 1.83
N CYS A 218 -29.46 -24.47 2.55
CA CYS A 218 -30.91 -24.59 2.48
C CYS A 218 -31.54 -23.73 1.36
N ASN A 219 -30.74 -23.14 0.46
CA ASN A 219 -31.21 -22.23 -0.60
C ASN A 219 -32.07 -21.06 -0.09
N ARG A 220 -31.77 -20.54 1.10
CA ARG A 220 -32.46 -19.39 1.73
C ARG A 220 -31.75 -18.05 1.50
N ILE A 221 -30.69 -18.02 0.69
CA ILE A 221 -29.95 -16.81 0.34
C ILE A 221 -30.44 -16.26 -1.01
N ASP A 222 -30.68 -14.96 -1.07
CA ASP A 222 -31.08 -14.28 -2.29
C ASP A 222 -29.95 -14.31 -3.34
N ILE A 223 -30.33 -14.52 -4.60
CA ILE A 223 -29.38 -14.64 -5.71
C ILE A 223 -28.54 -13.35 -5.89
N SER A 224 -29.09 -12.18 -5.57
CA SER A 224 -28.35 -10.91 -5.66
C SER A 224 -27.11 -10.87 -4.78
N GLU A 225 -27.11 -11.57 -3.65
CA GLU A 225 -25.97 -11.69 -2.73
C GLU A 225 -24.87 -12.62 -3.27
N LEU A 226 -25.16 -13.39 -4.34
CA LEU A 226 -24.25 -14.35 -4.98
C LEU A 226 -23.63 -13.84 -6.28
N ILE A 227 -23.99 -12.63 -6.72
CA ILE A 227 -23.48 -12.05 -7.98
C ILE A 227 -21.99 -11.74 -7.85
N ILE A 228 -21.19 -12.20 -8.82
CA ILE A 228 -19.76 -11.87 -8.94
C ILE A 228 -19.54 -11.05 -10.20
N THR A 229 -18.84 -9.93 -10.07
CA THR A 229 -18.48 -9.07 -11.21
C THR A 229 -16.97 -9.12 -11.40
N LYS A 230 -16.53 -9.39 -12.63
CA LYS A 230 -15.11 -9.39 -13.01
C LYS A 230 -14.91 -8.57 -14.28
N GLU A 231 -13.84 -7.78 -14.31
CA GLU A 231 -13.46 -7.00 -15.49
C GLU A 231 -13.07 -7.94 -16.64
N LEU A 232 -13.63 -7.69 -17.82
CA LEU A 232 -13.29 -8.42 -19.04
C LEU A 232 -12.04 -7.79 -19.65
N THR A 233 -10.89 -8.46 -19.50
CA THR A 233 -9.64 -8.05 -20.13
C THR A 233 -9.49 -8.64 -21.53
N ARG A 234 -8.71 -7.98 -22.39
CA ARG A 234 -8.47 -8.41 -23.77
C ARG A 234 -7.84 -9.81 -23.80
N SER A 235 -8.48 -10.74 -24.50
CA SER A 235 -8.07 -12.14 -24.58
C SER A 235 -6.71 -12.30 -25.25
N SER A 236 -5.74 -12.85 -24.52
CA SER A 236 -4.53 -13.45 -25.09
C SER A 236 -4.63 -14.97 -24.92
N ASN A 237 -5.05 -15.68 -25.98
CA ASN A 237 -4.95 -17.12 -26.29
C ASN A 237 -4.91 -18.18 -25.16
N VAL A 238 -5.42 -17.89 -23.97
CA VAL A 238 -5.56 -18.84 -22.87
C VAL A 238 -7.05 -19.08 -22.69
N SER A 239 -7.46 -20.33 -22.86
CA SER A 239 -8.77 -20.86 -22.52
C SER A 239 -9.03 -20.64 -21.04
N ILE A 240 -9.54 -19.45 -20.72
CA ILE A 240 -10.04 -19.11 -19.40
C ILE A 240 -11.30 -19.95 -19.20
N SER A 241 -11.26 -20.87 -18.23
CA SER A 241 -12.40 -21.66 -17.74
C SER A 241 -13.61 -20.82 -17.28
N SER A 242 -13.48 -19.48 -17.32
CA SER A 242 -14.53 -18.49 -17.05
C SER A 242 -15.21 -17.92 -18.32
N ILE A 243 -14.86 -18.39 -19.53
CA ILE A 243 -15.55 -17.99 -20.79
C ILE A 243 -16.82 -18.83 -21.03
N SER A 244 -17.01 -19.92 -20.28
CA SER A 244 -18.31 -20.60 -20.26
C SER A 244 -19.19 -19.91 -19.22
N PHE A 245 -20.22 -19.19 -19.67
CA PHE A 245 -21.42 -18.90 -18.87
C PHE A 245 -22.11 -20.25 -18.54
N HIS A 246 -21.48 -21.07 -17.71
CA HIS A 246 -22.21 -22.06 -16.95
C HIS A 246 -22.86 -21.30 -15.81
N GLN A 247 -24.11 -20.89 -16.03
CA GLN A 247 -25.11 -20.93 -14.97
C GLN A 247 -25.03 -22.33 -14.33
N LYS A 248 -24.13 -22.52 -13.35
CA LYS A 248 -24.42 -23.42 -12.25
C LYS A 248 -25.34 -22.64 -11.33
N ILE A 249 -26.59 -22.54 -11.77
CA ILE A 249 -27.71 -22.37 -10.87
C ILE A 249 -27.86 -23.73 -10.19
N ILE A 250 -27.56 -23.73 -8.88
CA ILE A 250 -27.70 -24.79 -7.88
C ILE A 250 -26.65 -25.91 -7.97
#